data_AF-A0A969HX58-F1
#
_entry.id   AF-A0A969HX58-F1
#
_cell.length_a   1.000
_cell.length_b   1.000
_cell.length_c   1.000
_cell.angle_alpha   90.00
_cell.angle_beta   90.00
_cell.angle_gamma   90.00
#
_symmetry.space_group_name_H-M   'P 1'
#
loop_
_entity.id
_entity.type
_entity.pdbx_description
1 polymer ?
#
loop_
_entity_poly.entity_id
_entity_poly.type
_entity_poly.pdbx_seq_one_letter_code
_entity_poly.pdbx_strand_id
1 'polypeptide(L)'
;MTERIGEIIETTTTCFTAGTYQLLEAPPFGSLVRAQTRVDGMAIYGLVYTIHTGSKEPGGRAIVRGRTYSGKTLYDEEIYREHPDLAEVLQTEFSAL
;
A
#
# COMPACT_ATOMS: atom_id res chain seq x y z
N MET A 1 -10.55 18.32 -5.14
CA MET A 1 -9.16 18.08 -5.54
C MET A 1 -8.95 16.57 -5.57
N THR A 2 -8.28 16.01 -6.58
CA THR A 2 -7.90 14.59 -6.54
C THR A 2 -6.81 14.43 -5.49
N GLU A 3 -7.09 13.70 -4.43
CA GLU A 3 -6.14 13.45 -3.35
C GLU A 3 -4.96 12.61 -3.85
N ARG A 4 -3.76 12.94 -3.38
CA ARG A 4 -2.57 12.14 -3.66
C ARG A 4 -2.56 10.99 -2.66
N ILE A 5 -2.54 9.78 -3.19
CA ILE A 5 -2.66 8.55 -2.40
C ILE A 5 -1.32 7.83 -2.22
N GLY A 6 -0.27 8.22 -2.95
CA GLY A 6 1.01 7.55 -2.91
C GLY A 6 1.99 8.00 -4.00
N GLU A 7 3.11 7.30 -4.06
CA GLU A 7 4.25 7.57 -4.95
C GLU A 7 4.59 6.33 -5.78
N ILE A 8 4.92 6.54 -7.06
CA ILE A 8 5.36 5.47 -7.94
C ILE A 8 6.81 5.11 -7.58
N ILE A 9 7.02 3.84 -7.22
CA ILE A 9 8.31 3.29 -6.78
C ILE A 9 8.93 2.34 -7.81
N GLU A 10 8.14 1.82 -8.74
CA GLU A 10 8.59 0.96 -9.83
C GLU A 10 7.73 1.16 -11.08
N THR A 11 8.33 1.06 -12.26
CA THR A 11 7.63 1.15 -13.55
C THR A 11 8.16 0.14 -14.55
N THR A 12 7.27 -0.41 -15.36
CA THR A 12 7.57 -1.13 -16.61
C THR A 12 6.93 -0.38 -17.79
N THR A 13 7.05 -0.91 -19.00
CA THR A 13 6.41 -0.33 -20.19
C THR A 13 4.88 -0.28 -20.08
N THR A 14 4.27 -1.23 -19.35
CA THR A 14 2.82 -1.40 -19.27
C THR A 14 2.26 -1.28 -17.87
N CYS A 15 3.09 -1.24 -16.83
CA CYS A 15 2.63 -1.24 -15.45
C CYS A 15 3.41 -0.25 -14.59
N PHE A 16 2.85 0.10 -13.44
CA PHE A 16 3.59 0.74 -12.36
C PHE A 16 3.16 0.18 -11.01
N THR A 17 4.06 0.25 -10.03
CA THR A 17 3.79 -0.03 -8.62
C THR A 17 3.95 1.26 -7.83
N ALA A 18 2.98 1.53 -6.96
CA ALA A 18 2.98 2.68 -6.08
C ALA A 18 2.88 2.27 -4.61
N GLY A 19 3.69 2.90 -3.77
CA GLY A 19 3.56 2.86 -2.32
C GLY A 19 2.58 3.92 -1.84
N THR A 20 1.62 3.55 -0.99
CA THR A 20 0.63 4.48 -0.45
C THR A 20 1.21 5.35 0.66
N TYR A 21 0.69 6.55 0.84
CA TYR A 21 1.11 7.41 1.95
C TYR A 21 0.59 6.95 3.31
N GLN A 22 -0.60 6.34 3.32
CA GLN A 22 -1.23 5.80 4.52
C GLN A 22 -1.24 4.27 4.45
N LEU A 23 -0.88 3.63 5.57
CA LEU A 23 -0.91 2.18 5.68
C LEU A 23 -2.36 1.69 5.56
N LEU A 24 -2.55 0.61 4.80
CA LEU A 24 -3.84 0.00 4.48
C LEU A 24 -4.79 0.83 3.62
N GLU A 25 -4.36 1.98 3.10
CA GLU A 25 -5.17 2.83 2.22
C GLU A 25 -4.75 2.72 0.74
N ALA A 26 -4.88 1.52 0.18
CA ALA A 26 -4.78 1.33 -1.26
C ALA A 26 -6.12 1.60 -1.96
N PRO A 27 -6.13 2.08 -3.21
CA PRO A 27 -7.33 2.09 -4.02
C PRO A 27 -7.91 0.67 -4.17
N PRO A 28 -9.24 0.50 -4.30
CA PRO A 28 -9.85 -0.81 -4.48
C PRO A 28 -9.32 -1.54 -5.72
N PHE A 29 -9.33 -2.87 -5.68
CA PHE A 29 -9.07 -3.69 -6.86
C PHE A 29 -10.04 -3.32 -7.99
N GLY A 30 -9.52 -3.18 -9.21
CA GLY A 30 -10.29 -2.76 -10.38
C GLY A 30 -10.63 -1.26 -10.41
N SER A 31 -10.10 -0.46 -9.49
CA SER A 31 -10.25 1.00 -9.55
C SER A 31 -9.32 1.61 -10.60
N LEU A 32 -9.80 2.68 -11.24
CA LEU A 32 -9.00 3.48 -12.18
C LEU A 32 -8.21 4.52 -11.38
N VAL A 33 -6.89 4.49 -11.51
CA VAL A 33 -5.98 5.47 -10.91
C VAL A 33 -5.36 6.35 -11.98
N ARG A 34 -4.99 7.58 -11.60
CA ARG A 34 -4.32 8.54 -12.48
C ARG A 34 -2.92 8.84 -11.95
N ALA A 35 -1.91 8.46 -12.72
CA ALA A 35 -0.53 8.84 -12.51
C ALA A 35 -0.22 10.15 -13.26
N GLN A 36 0.46 11.07 -12.58
CA GLN A 36 0.97 12.28 -13.23
C GLN A 36 2.32 12.00 -13.88
N THR A 37 2.56 12.65 -15.01
CA THR A 37 3.85 12.66 -15.70
C THR A 37 4.44 14.07 -15.72
N ARG A 38 5.74 14.15 -16.03
CA ARG A 38 6.45 15.42 -16.22
C ARG A 38 6.07 16.12 -17.53
N VAL A 39 5.41 15.42 -18.44
CA VAL A 39 4.92 15.98 -19.70
C VAL A 39 3.61 16.71 -19.44
N ASP A 40 3.60 18.02 -19.68
CA ASP A 40 2.41 18.84 -19.47
C ASP A 40 1.23 18.36 -20.33
N GLY A 41 0.03 18.38 -19.75
CA GLY A 41 -1.20 17.89 -20.38
C GLY A 41 -1.29 16.36 -20.56
N MET A 42 -0.30 15.58 -20.15
CA MET A 42 -0.35 14.12 -20.22
C MET A 42 -0.67 13.50 -18.85
N ALA A 43 -1.49 12.45 -18.86
CA ALA A 43 -1.78 11.63 -17.70
C ALA A 43 -1.76 10.16 -18.11
N ILE A 44 -1.23 9.31 -17.23
CA ILE A 44 -1.28 7.86 -17.39
C ILE A 44 -2.42 7.36 -16.50
N TYR A 45 -3.27 6.51 -17.05
CA TYR A 45 -4.30 5.81 -16.30
C TYR A 45 -3.93 4.34 -16.21
N GLY A 46 -4.23 3.74 -15.08
CA GLY A 46 -4.04 2.31 -14.88
C GLY A 46 -5.18 1.71 -14.06
N LEU A 47 -5.47 0.44 -14.30
CA LEU A 47 -6.41 -0.35 -13.53
C LEU A 47 -5.65 -1.08 -12.42
N VAL A 48 -6.05 -0.87 -11.16
CA VAL A 48 -5.42 -1.55 -10.02
C VAL A 48 -5.73 -3.05 -10.09
N TYR A 49 -4.69 -3.88 -10.06
CA TYR A 49 -4.83 -5.34 -10.17
C TYR A 49 -4.11 -6.13 -9.07
N THR A 50 -3.24 -5.48 -8.29
CA THR A 50 -2.57 -6.08 -7.13
C THR A 50 -2.56 -5.08 -5.99
N ILE A 51 -2.86 -5.53 -4.78
CA ILE A 51 -2.73 -4.76 -3.55
C ILE A 51 -2.07 -5.67 -2.52
N HIS A 52 -1.05 -5.17 -1.84
CA HIS A 52 -0.44 -5.91 -0.74
C HIS A 52 0.08 -4.98 0.34
N THR A 53 0.19 -5.50 1.56
CA THR A 53 0.86 -4.82 2.67
C THR A 53 1.93 -5.75 3.22
N GLY A 54 3.17 -5.27 3.26
CA GLY A 54 4.34 -6.06 3.59
C GLY A 54 5.39 -5.27 4.34
N SER A 55 6.51 -5.92 4.65
CA SER A 55 7.67 -5.27 5.27
C SER A 55 8.29 -4.26 4.32
N LYS A 56 8.69 -3.09 4.82
CA LYS A 56 9.56 -2.14 4.12
C LYS A 56 10.96 -2.72 3.87
N GLU A 57 11.44 -3.54 4.80
CA GLU A 57 12.77 -4.16 4.67
C GLU A 57 12.76 -5.27 3.60
N PRO A 58 13.69 -5.24 2.64
CA PRO A 58 13.83 -6.30 1.64
C PRO A 58 14.03 -7.66 2.31
N GLY A 59 13.18 -8.63 1.97
CA GLY A 59 13.23 -9.98 2.54
C GLY A 59 12.59 -10.11 3.93
N GLY A 60 12.18 -9.01 4.55
CA GLY A 60 11.36 -9.04 5.76
C GLY A 60 9.98 -9.61 5.45
N ARG A 61 9.56 -10.62 6.22
CA ARG A 61 8.21 -11.19 6.09
C ARG A 61 7.47 -11.00 7.40
N ALA A 62 6.32 -10.34 7.34
CA ALA A 62 5.40 -10.31 8.47
C ALA A 62 4.94 -11.75 8.79
N ILE A 63 5.10 -12.15 10.05
CA ILE A 63 4.69 -13.47 10.54
C ILE A 63 3.48 -13.27 11.44
N VAL A 64 2.47 -14.13 11.26
CA VAL A 64 1.30 -14.18 12.14
C VAL A 64 1.77 -14.53 13.55
N ARG A 65 1.62 -13.60 14.49
CA ARG A 65 2.03 -13.78 15.89
C ARG A 65 1.02 -14.58 16.72
N GLY A 66 -0.12 -14.94 16.15
CA GLY A 66 -1.27 -15.52 16.86
C GLY A 66 -2.26 -14.44 17.29
N ARG A 67 -3.38 -14.85 17.92
CA ARG A 67 -4.44 -13.91 18.34
C ARG A 67 -4.17 -13.30 19.72
N THR A 68 -3.34 -13.93 20.54
CA THR A 68 -3.17 -13.57 21.95
C THR A 68 -1.99 -12.63 22.15
N TYR A 69 -2.26 -11.34 22.25
CA TYR A 69 -1.30 -10.32 22.68
C TYR A 69 -1.53 -10.01 24.16
N SER A 70 -0.54 -10.25 25.02
CA SER A 70 -0.64 -9.96 26.47
C SER A 70 -1.91 -10.50 27.14
N GLY A 71 -2.40 -11.67 26.69
CA GLY A 71 -3.63 -12.30 27.19
C GLY A 71 -4.94 -11.81 26.56
N LYS A 72 -4.90 -10.89 25.58
CA LYS A 72 -6.08 -10.39 24.85
C LYS A 72 -6.08 -10.85 23.41
N THR A 73 -7.27 -11.11 22.88
CA THR A 73 -7.50 -11.45 21.47
C THR A 73 -7.67 -10.15 20.69
N LEU A 74 -6.75 -9.81 19.78
CA LEU A 74 -6.80 -8.58 18.96
C LEU A 74 -7.11 -8.89 17.49
N TYR A 75 -7.88 -8.02 16.83
CA TYR A 75 -8.21 -8.13 15.41
C TYR A 75 -8.09 -6.79 14.68
N ASP A 76 -7.83 -6.85 13.38
CA ASP A 76 -7.91 -5.72 12.44
C ASP A 76 -7.23 -4.43 12.97
N GLU A 77 -7.99 -3.34 13.13
CA GLU A 77 -7.49 -2.03 13.59
C GLU A 77 -6.90 -2.08 15.02
N GLU A 78 -7.38 -2.98 15.88
CA GLU A 78 -6.90 -3.13 17.26
C GLU A 78 -5.42 -3.56 17.29
N ILE A 79 -4.99 -4.33 16.28
CA ILE A 79 -3.59 -4.76 16.15
C ILE A 79 -2.69 -3.53 15.93
N TYR A 80 -3.09 -2.62 15.05
CA TYR A 80 -2.32 -1.41 14.73
C TYR A 80 -2.35 -0.38 15.86
N ARG A 81 -3.44 -0.33 16.62
CA ARG A 81 -3.55 0.54 17.79
C ARG A 81 -2.63 0.10 18.94
N GLU A 82 -2.55 -1.21 19.20
CA GLU A 82 -1.68 -1.78 20.24
C GLU A 82 -0.21 -1.85 19.80
N HIS A 83 0.06 -1.89 18.49
CA HIS A 83 1.40 -1.93 17.90
C HIS A 83 1.61 -0.80 16.88
N PRO A 84 1.72 0.46 17.35
CA PRO A 84 1.88 1.62 16.46
C PRO A 84 3.18 1.57 15.65
N ASP A 85 4.18 0.83 16.12
CA ASP A 85 5.44 0.55 15.41
C ASP A 85 5.24 -0.19 14.08
N LEU A 86 4.11 -0.90 13.89
CA LEU A 86 3.79 -1.54 12.61
C LEU A 86 3.68 -0.53 11.46
N ALA A 87 3.24 0.71 11.72
CA ALA A 87 3.19 1.76 10.71
C ALA A 87 4.58 2.19 10.20
N GLU A 88 5.60 2.04 11.06
CA GLU A 88 6.97 2.39 10.71
C GLU A 88 7.65 1.30 9.88
N VAL A 89 7.29 0.03 10.07
CA VAL A 89 7.94 -1.12 9.42
C VAL A 89 7.17 -1.71 8.25
N LEU A 90 5.86 -1.44 8.13
CA LEU A 90 5.03 -1.94 7.04
C LEU A 90 4.75 -0.88 5.98
N GLN A 91 4.59 -1.30 4.74
CA GLN A 91 4.19 -0.48 3.60
C GLN A 91 3.04 -1.16 2.86
N THR A 92 2.05 -0.36 2.46
CA THR A 92 1.01 -0.79 1.54
C THR A 92 1.38 -0.34 0.13
N GLU A 93 1.28 -1.25 -0.82
CA GLU A 93 1.60 -1.02 -2.22
C GLU A 93 0.51 -1.59 -3.11
N PHE A 94 0.33 -0.97 -4.28
CA PHE A 94 -0.53 -1.48 -5.34
C PHE A 94 0.15 -1.39 -6.70
N SER A 95 -0.21 -2.32 -7.59
CA SER A 95 0.21 -2.28 -8.99
C SER A 95 -0.98 -1.98 -9.90
N ALA A 96 -0.73 -1.20 -10.95
CA ALA A 96 -1.70 -0.85 -11.97
C ALA A 96 -1.13 -1.06 -13.38
N LEU A 97 -1.98 -1.49 -14.32
CA LEU A 97 -1.69 -1.75 -15.74
C LEU A 97 -2.62 -0.96 -16.66
#